data_AF-A0A6G9YMB2-F1
#
_entry.id   AF-A0A6G9YMB2-F1
#
_cell.length_a   1.000
_cell.length_b   1.000
_cell.length_c   1.000
_cell.angle_alpha   90.00
_cell.angle_beta   90.00
_cell.angle_gamma   90.00
#
_symmetry.space_group_name_H-M   'P 1'
#
loop_
_entity.id
_entity.type
_entity.pdbx_description
1 polymer ?
#
loop_
_entity_poly.entity_id
_entity_poly.type
_entity_poly.pdbx_seq_one_letter_code
_entity_poly.pdbx_strand_id
1 'polypeptide(L)'
;MEGKAQLNGLVVLYAYLQRIFMYDKVIAGLGAAPVAGDGWDWPACLDEVGVVIGRFDRLAGLSDPDVTRLLDILGEVRAAMRRRRPDPDASLPERLAAVAGDLHGGMHSNDGIVFWGETFDSTVADRYRQRTRTHRSMVNTINGYVAKATDGGVLTADDLARVDAWFTKVCTGSPGIERDLTRAGELLRGNCAR
;
A
#
# COMPACT_ATOMS: atom_id res chain seq x y z
N MET A 1 -0.34 -19.08 17.21
CA MET A 1 0.03 -17.63 17.26
C MET A 1 0.78 -17.21 15.99
N GLU A 2 1.58 -18.11 15.43
CA GLU A 2 2.36 -17.89 14.20
C GLU A 2 1.54 -17.45 12.98
N GLY A 3 0.48 -18.19 12.62
CA GLY A 3 -0.37 -17.83 11.48
C GLY A 3 -1.04 -16.45 11.60
N LYS A 4 -1.36 -16.01 12.82
CA LYS A 4 -1.90 -14.65 13.09
C LYS A 4 -0.87 -13.58 12.74
N ALA A 5 0.40 -13.81 13.07
CA ALA A 5 1.49 -12.90 12.71
C ALA A 5 1.74 -12.91 11.20
N GLN A 6 1.84 -14.10 10.60
CA GLN A 6 2.13 -14.25 9.17
C GLN A 6 1.09 -13.60 8.28
N LEU A 7 -0.21 -13.80 8.56
CA LEU A 7 -1.27 -13.14 7.79
C LEU A 7 -1.21 -11.61 7.91
N ASN A 8 -0.83 -11.09 9.09
CA ASN A 8 -0.64 -9.65 9.25
C ASN A 8 0.54 -9.14 8.40
N GLY A 9 1.65 -9.90 8.34
CA GLY A 9 2.78 -9.60 7.45
C GLY A 9 2.39 -9.56 5.97
N LEU A 10 1.58 -10.52 5.52
CA LEU A 10 1.02 -10.57 4.17
C LEU A 10 0.14 -9.35 3.85
N VAL A 11 -0.76 -8.98 4.77
CA VAL A 11 -1.63 -7.80 4.62
C VAL A 11 -0.82 -6.53 4.43
N VAL A 12 0.23 -6.33 5.25
CA VAL A 12 1.12 -5.16 5.11
C VAL A 12 1.85 -5.19 3.77
N LEU A 13 2.43 -6.34 3.39
CA LEU A 13 3.14 -6.48 2.11
C LEU A 13 2.24 -6.15 0.92
N TYR A 14 1.02 -6.72 0.90
CA TYR A 14 0.04 -6.48 -0.16
C TYR A 14 -0.38 -5.00 -0.24
N ALA A 15 -0.60 -4.34 0.89
CA ALA A 15 -0.93 -2.93 0.93
C ALA A 15 0.18 -2.04 0.33
N TYR A 16 1.45 -2.36 0.56
CA TYR A 16 2.57 -1.63 -0.04
C TYR A 16 2.74 -1.90 -1.54
N LEU A 17 2.49 -3.13 -2.00
CA LEU A 17 2.43 -3.42 -3.44
C LEU A 17 1.32 -2.60 -4.13
N GLN A 18 0.13 -2.51 -3.52
CA GLN A 18 -0.97 -1.68 -4.02
C GLN A 18 -0.64 -0.18 -4.04
N ARG A 19 0.09 0.30 -3.01
CA ARG A 19 0.61 1.67 -2.97
C ARG A 19 1.55 1.97 -4.14
N ILE A 20 2.47 1.05 -4.44
CA ILE A 20 3.41 1.17 -5.57
C ILE A 20 2.64 1.17 -6.89
N PHE A 21 1.75 0.19 -7.08
CA PHE A 21 0.93 0.08 -8.28
C PHE A 21 0.20 1.38 -8.59
N MET A 22 -0.51 1.93 -7.59
CA MET A 22 -1.30 3.12 -7.79
C MET A 22 -0.43 4.35 -8.07
N TYR A 23 0.72 4.48 -7.40
CA TYR A 23 1.67 5.55 -7.69
C TYR A 23 2.09 5.52 -9.17
N ASP A 24 2.55 4.37 -9.65
CA ASP A 24 3.05 4.23 -11.02
C ASP A 24 1.95 4.43 -12.05
N LYS A 25 0.75 3.92 -11.76
CA LYS A 25 -0.43 4.11 -12.61
C LYS A 25 -0.78 5.58 -12.79
N VAL A 26 -0.69 6.39 -11.72
CA VAL A 26 -0.96 7.83 -11.78
C VAL A 26 0.14 8.57 -12.53
N ILE A 27 1.42 8.27 -12.27
CA ILE A 27 2.55 8.86 -13.01
C ILE A 27 2.40 8.61 -14.51
N ALA A 28 2.14 7.36 -14.91
CA ALA A 28 1.94 6.99 -16.29
C ALA A 28 0.71 7.67 -16.91
N GLY A 29 -0.42 7.71 -16.19
CA GLY A 29 -1.66 8.34 -16.67
C GLY A 29 -1.51 9.85 -16.92
N LEU A 30 -0.70 10.54 -16.12
CA LEU A 30 -0.42 11.97 -16.28
C LEU A 30 0.70 12.27 -17.28
N GLY A 31 1.27 11.25 -17.93
CA GLY A 31 2.39 11.42 -18.86
C GLY A 31 3.68 11.92 -18.22
N ALA A 32 3.81 11.77 -16.89
CA ALA A 32 5.03 12.13 -16.17
C ALA A 32 6.11 11.06 -16.37
N ALA A 33 7.37 11.45 -16.20
CA ALA A 33 8.49 10.52 -16.35
C ALA A 33 8.39 9.40 -15.30
N PRO A 34 8.46 8.12 -15.70
CA PRO A 34 8.44 7.02 -14.75
C PRO A 34 9.70 7.05 -13.88
N VAL A 35 9.58 6.50 -12.67
CA VAL A 35 10.73 6.31 -11.78
C VAL A 35 11.71 5.36 -12.46
N ALA A 36 12.93 5.83 -12.71
CA ALA A 36 13.96 5.06 -13.41
C ALA A 36 14.43 3.84 -12.57
N GLY A 37 14.76 2.74 -13.25
CA GLY A 37 15.47 1.60 -12.65
C GLY A 37 14.61 0.40 -12.22
N ASP A 38 13.37 0.29 -12.69
CA ASP A 38 12.40 -0.66 -12.15
C ASP A 38 12.16 -1.85 -13.09
N GLY A 39 13.20 -2.53 -13.59
CA GLY A 39 13.04 -3.82 -14.29
C GLY A 39 12.39 -4.95 -13.44
N TRP A 40 11.78 -4.58 -12.33
CA TRP A 40 10.99 -5.35 -11.39
C TRP A 40 9.54 -5.46 -11.86
N ASP A 41 9.08 -6.70 -11.97
CA ASP A 41 7.70 -7.04 -12.31
C ASP A 41 6.82 -6.99 -11.05
N TRP A 42 6.50 -5.76 -10.60
CA TRP A 42 5.59 -5.57 -9.48
C TRP A 42 4.18 -6.17 -9.73
N PRO A 43 3.61 -6.21 -10.96
CA PRO A 43 2.34 -6.90 -11.20
C PRO A 43 2.41 -8.38 -10.83
N ALA A 44 3.45 -9.09 -11.28
CA ALA A 44 3.65 -10.49 -10.92
C ALA A 44 3.78 -10.68 -9.40
N CYS A 45 4.48 -9.78 -8.71
CA CYS A 45 4.60 -9.82 -7.25
C CYS A 45 3.26 -9.60 -6.54
N LEU A 46 2.43 -8.66 -7.05
CA LEU A 46 1.10 -8.39 -6.51
C LEU A 46 0.17 -9.60 -6.66
N ASP A 47 0.18 -10.23 -7.84
CA ASP A 47 -0.59 -11.43 -8.13
C ASP A 47 -0.13 -12.61 -7.25
N GLU A 48 1.18 -12.80 -7.13
CA GLU A 48 1.77 -13.87 -6.32
C GLU A 48 1.39 -13.73 -4.84
N VAL A 49 1.53 -12.54 -4.25
CA VAL A 49 1.12 -12.28 -2.86
C VAL A 49 -0.39 -12.48 -2.71
N GLY A 50 -1.20 -12.07 -3.70
CA GLY A 50 -2.64 -12.30 -3.72
C GLY A 50 -3.01 -13.80 -3.70
N VAL A 51 -2.32 -14.62 -4.49
CA VAL A 51 -2.48 -16.07 -4.50
C VAL A 51 -2.13 -16.68 -3.15
N VAL A 52 -1.02 -16.26 -2.54
CA VAL A 52 -0.61 -16.75 -1.21
C VAL A 52 -1.64 -16.38 -0.14
N ILE A 53 -2.17 -15.16 -0.16
CA ILE A 53 -3.27 -14.75 0.74
C ILE A 53 -4.51 -15.63 0.53
N GLY A 54 -4.91 -15.86 -0.73
CA GLY A 54 -6.11 -16.63 -1.06
C GLY A 54 -6.05 -18.11 -0.63
N ARG A 55 -4.85 -18.69 -0.54
CA ARG A 55 -4.64 -20.07 -0.07
C ARG A 55 -4.18 -20.17 1.38
N PHE A 56 -4.12 -19.06 2.12
CA PHE A 56 -3.57 -19.03 3.46
C PHE A 56 -4.39 -19.89 4.43
N ASP A 57 -3.76 -20.89 5.04
CA ASP A 57 -4.37 -21.73 6.06
C ASP A 57 -4.01 -21.22 7.46
N ARG A 58 -5.03 -20.95 8.29
CA ARG A 58 -4.83 -20.36 9.62
C ARG A 58 -4.16 -21.29 10.64
N LEU A 59 -4.20 -22.61 10.41
CA LEU A 59 -3.61 -23.62 11.29
C LEU A 59 -2.16 -23.94 10.87
N ALA A 60 -1.93 -24.07 9.57
CA ALA A 60 -0.61 -24.39 9.01
C ALA A 60 0.27 -23.16 8.82
N GLY A 61 -0.31 -21.98 8.58
CA GLY A 61 0.44 -20.76 8.30
C GLY A 61 1.07 -20.77 6.89
N LEU A 62 2.17 -20.04 6.75
CA LEU A 62 2.99 -20.04 5.53
C LEU A 62 3.95 -21.23 5.52
N SER A 63 4.17 -21.82 4.35
CA SER A 63 5.24 -22.79 4.15
C SER A 63 6.62 -22.09 4.10
N ASP A 64 7.70 -22.79 4.43
CA ASP A 64 9.06 -22.22 4.34
C ASP A 64 9.39 -21.64 2.94
N PRO A 65 9.02 -22.30 1.82
CA PRO A 65 9.18 -21.71 0.49
C PRO A 65 8.39 -20.40 0.31
N ASP A 66 7.16 -20.33 0.81
CA ASP A 66 6.37 -19.09 0.75
C ASP A 66 7.06 -17.99 1.57
N VAL A 67 7.52 -18.29 2.78
CA VAL A 67 8.21 -17.31 3.64
C VAL A 67 9.45 -16.75 2.94
N THR A 68 10.32 -17.61 2.40
CA THR A 68 11.51 -17.16 1.66
C THR A 68 11.14 -16.26 0.50
N ARG A 69 10.18 -16.68 -0.34
CA ARG A 69 9.78 -15.93 -1.52
C ARG A 69 9.14 -14.58 -1.18
N LEU A 70 8.29 -14.53 -0.15
CA LEU A 70 7.67 -13.28 0.31
C LEU A 70 8.70 -12.31 0.91
N LEU A 71 9.77 -12.81 1.53
CA LEU A 71 10.87 -11.97 2.01
C LEU A 71 11.69 -11.37 0.86
N ASP A 72 11.84 -12.10 -0.24
CA ASP A 72 12.47 -11.56 -1.46
C ASP A 72 11.61 -10.45 -2.06
N ILE A 73 10.30 -10.68 -2.22
CA ILE A 73 9.34 -9.66 -2.67
C ILE A 73 9.36 -8.44 -1.74
N LEU A 74 9.41 -8.65 -0.43
CA LEU A 74 9.52 -7.56 0.55
C LEU A 74 10.80 -6.73 0.35
N GLY A 75 11.92 -7.38 -0.02
CA GLY A 75 13.16 -6.69 -0.37
C GLY A 75 13.01 -5.78 -1.60
N GLU A 76 12.32 -6.28 -2.64
CA GLU A 76 12.01 -5.53 -3.86
C GLU A 76 11.07 -4.35 -3.57
N VAL A 77 9.99 -4.58 -2.81
CA VAL A 77 9.06 -3.55 -2.34
C VAL A 77 9.79 -2.45 -1.56
N ARG A 78 10.69 -2.83 -0.64
CA ARG A 78 11.50 -1.86 0.11
C ARG A 78 12.36 -0.99 -0.82
N ALA A 79 13.00 -1.60 -1.81
CA ALA A 79 13.80 -0.85 -2.78
C ALA A 79 12.93 0.09 -3.62
N ALA A 80 11.76 -0.36 -4.07
CA ALA A 80 10.80 0.43 -4.85
C ALA A 80 10.22 1.61 -4.06
N MET A 81 9.85 1.39 -2.79
CA MET A 81 9.34 2.44 -1.91
C MET A 81 10.39 3.53 -1.64
N ARG A 82 11.68 3.17 -1.53
CA ARG A 82 12.75 4.17 -1.39
C ARG A 82 12.88 5.07 -2.61
N ARG A 83 12.72 4.53 -3.81
CA ARG A 83 12.78 5.31 -5.06
C ARG A 83 11.56 6.22 -5.22
N ARG A 84 10.42 5.84 -4.65
CA ARG A 84 9.15 6.62 -4.62
C ARG A 84 9.01 7.48 -3.37
N ARG A 85 10.11 7.76 -2.66
CA ARG A 85 10.06 8.61 -1.48
C ARG A 85 9.55 9.99 -1.89
N PRO A 86 8.51 10.53 -1.22
CA PRO A 86 7.95 11.82 -1.61
C PRO A 86 9.00 12.93 -1.39
N ASP A 87 9.17 13.78 -2.40
CA ASP A 87 9.96 15.00 -2.36
C ASP A 87 9.05 16.18 -1.96
N PRO A 88 9.34 16.95 -0.90
CA PRO A 88 8.55 18.15 -0.56
C PRO A 88 8.34 19.13 -1.71
N ASP A 89 9.31 19.21 -2.63
CA ASP A 89 9.27 20.10 -3.80
C ASP A 89 8.72 19.40 -5.07
N ALA A 90 8.12 18.21 -4.91
CA ALA A 90 7.56 17.41 -5.99
C ALA A 90 6.55 18.19 -6.85
N SER A 91 6.54 17.85 -8.14
CA SER A 91 5.57 18.34 -9.11
C SER A 91 4.15 17.89 -8.78
N LEU A 92 3.12 18.56 -9.34
CA LEU A 92 1.73 18.16 -9.12
C LEU A 92 1.44 16.70 -9.49
N PRO A 93 1.93 16.15 -10.63
CA PRO A 93 1.78 14.73 -10.94
C PRO A 93 2.33 13.80 -9.85
N GLU A 94 3.52 14.10 -9.34
CA GLU A 94 4.15 13.30 -8.28
C GLU A 94 3.41 13.41 -6.95
N ARG A 95 2.87 14.60 -6.61
CA ARG A 95 2.03 14.78 -5.42
C ARG A 95 0.75 13.94 -5.53
N LEU A 96 0.06 14.01 -6.67
CA LEU A 96 -1.13 13.21 -6.94
C LEU A 96 -0.82 11.71 -6.85
N ALA A 97 0.28 11.26 -7.44
CA ALA A 97 0.71 9.86 -7.38
C ALA A 97 1.04 9.40 -5.96
N ALA A 98 1.78 10.20 -5.19
CA ALA A 98 2.14 9.90 -3.80
C ALA A 98 0.90 9.81 -2.90
N VAL A 99 -0.05 10.74 -3.05
CA VAL A 99 -1.31 10.75 -2.29
C VAL A 99 -2.21 9.60 -2.72
N ALA A 100 -2.37 9.34 -4.01
CA ALA A 100 -3.15 8.21 -4.50
C ALA A 100 -2.59 6.88 -4.00
N GLY A 101 -1.27 6.68 -4.11
CA GLY A 101 -0.58 5.51 -3.58
C GLY A 101 -0.83 5.32 -2.09
N ASP A 102 -0.67 6.37 -1.27
CA ASP A 102 -0.89 6.30 0.18
C ASP A 102 -2.35 5.94 0.53
N LEU A 103 -3.33 6.59 -0.11
CA LEU A 103 -4.75 6.37 0.17
C LEU A 103 -5.22 4.98 -0.28
N HIS A 104 -4.79 4.51 -1.45
CA HIS A 104 -5.12 3.16 -1.94
C HIS A 104 -4.42 2.09 -1.09
N GLY A 105 -3.14 2.28 -0.75
CA GLY A 105 -2.45 1.39 0.20
C GLY A 105 -3.14 1.33 1.56
N GLY A 106 -3.59 2.47 2.09
CA GLY A 106 -4.36 2.55 3.32
C GLY A 106 -5.71 1.81 3.24
N MET A 107 -6.42 1.92 2.11
CA MET A 107 -7.65 1.17 1.86
C MET A 107 -7.39 -0.34 1.86
N HIS A 108 -6.37 -0.81 1.14
CA HIS A 108 -6.02 -2.23 1.09
C HIS A 108 -5.49 -2.76 2.44
N SER A 109 -4.79 -1.94 3.21
CA SER A 109 -4.42 -2.26 4.59
C SER A 109 -5.66 -2.43 5.47
N ASN A 110 -6.62 -1.50 5.37
CA ASN A 110 -7.88 -1.59 6.11
C ASN A 110 -8.66 -2.87 5.75
N ASP A 111 -8.82 -3.15 4.45
CA ASP A 111 -9.55 -4.33 3.97
C ASP A 111 -8.83 -5.63 4.35
N GLY A 112 -7.50 -5.65 4.28
CA GLY A 112 -6.69 -6.76 4.75
C GLY A 112 -6.81 -7.00 6.26
N ILE A 113 -6.95 -5.94 7.07
CA ILE A 113 -7.20 -6.08 8.52
C ILE A 113 -8.62 -6.60 8.78
N VAL A 114 -9.61 -6.23 7.96
CA VAL A 114 -10.95 -6.84 8.04
C VAL A 114 -10.85 -8.34 7.77
N PHE A 115 -10.19 -8.75 6.68
CA PHE A 115 -9.98 -10.16 6.35
C PHE A 115 -9.22 -10.92 7.46
N TRP A 116 -8.17 -10.31 7.99
CA TRP A 116 -7.43 -10.85 9.12
C TRP A 116 -8.33 -11.02 10.37
N GLY A 117 -9.19 -10.04 10.64
CA GLY A 117 -10.13 -10.08 11.76
C GLY A 117 -11.20 -11.16 11.58
N GLU A 118 -11.73 -11.32 10.37
CA GLU A 118 -12.65 -12.43 10.05
C GLU A 118 -12.01 -13.79 10.31
N THR A 119 -10.69 -13.89 10.10
CA THR A 119 -9.93 -15.13 10.31
C THR A 119 -9.61 -15.41 11.78
N PHE A 120 -9.29 -14.37 12.57
CA PHE A 120 -8.70 -14.52 13.91
C PHE A 120 -9.37 -13.74 15.05
N ASP A 121 -10.07 -12.63 14.77
CA ASP A 121 -10.67 -11.74 15.77
C ASP A 121 -11.81 -10.88 15.15
N SER A 122 -13.05 -11.33 15.32
CA SER A 122 -14.23 -10.68 14.74
C SER A 122 -14.46 -9.26 15.27
N THR A 123 -14.04 -8.96 16.50
CA THR A 123 -14.17 -7.61 17.07
C THR A 123 -13.24 -6.62 16.34
N VAL A 124 -12.06 -7.07 15.95
CA VAL A 124 -11.16 -6.28 15.10
C VAL A 124 -11.80 -6.06 13.72
N ALA A 125 -12.38 -7.10 13.11
CA ALA A 125 -13.04 -6.95 11.81
C ALA A 125 -14.12 -5.87 11.82
N ASP A 126 -15.02 -5.89 12.82
CA ASP A 126 -16.12 -4.92 12.92
C ASP A 126 -15.63 -3.48 13.06
N ARG A 127 -14.59 -3.27 13.87
CA ARG A 127 -13.97 -1.94 14.04
C ARG A 127 -13.41 -1.40 12.73
N TYR A 128 -12.77 -2.23 11.92
CA TYR A 128 -12.17 -1.81 10.66
C TYR A 128 -13.20 -1.69 9.53
N ARG A 129 -14.27 -2.49 9.53
CA ARG A 129 -15.40 -2.30 8.60
C ARG A 129 -15.98 -0.89 8.69
N GLN A 130 -16.11 -0.34 9.89
CA GLN A 130 -16.60 1.04 10.10
C GLN A 130 -15.68 2.10 9.45
N ARG A 131 -14.37 1.84 9.33
CA ARG A 131 -13.38 2.75 8.73
C ARG A 131 -13.35 2.69 7.20
N THR A 132 -13.88 1.62 6.60
CA THR A 132 -13.90 1.40 5.15
C THR A 132 -14.58 2.53 4.38
N ARG A 133 -15.70 3.05 4.90
CA ARG A 133 -16.46 4.13 4.25
C ARG A 133 -15.62 5.40 4.10
N THR A 134 -14.89 5.77 5.14
CA THR A 134 -14.01 6.95 5.14
C THR A 134 -12.87 6.78 4.14
N HIS A 135 -12.19 5.63 4.13
CA HIS A 135 -11.12 5.35 3.18
C HIS A 135 -11.62 5.39 1.73
N ARG A 136 -12.76 4.76 1.46
CA ARG A 136 -13.38 4.78 0.12
C ARG A 136 -13.73 6.19 -0.34
N SER A 137 -14.23 7.03 0.56
CA SER A 137 -14.53 8.43 0.24
C SER A 137 -13.27 9.21 -0.16
N MET A 138 -12.18 9.05 0.59
CA MET A 138 -10.89 9.68 0.27
C MET A 138 -10.31 9.17 -1.05
N VAL A 139 -10.34 7.84 -1.28
CA VAL A 139 -9.91 7.20 -2.54
C VAL A 139 -10.72 7.71 -3.74
N ASN A 140 -12.05 7.80 -3.61
CA ASN A 140 -12.89 8.34 -4.67
C ASN A 140 -12.56 9.80 -4.97
N THR A 141 -12.27 10.58 -3.94
CA THR A 141 -11.89 12.00 -4.09
C THR A 141 -10.59 12.15 -4.86
N ILE A 142 -9.52 11.43 -4.47
CA ILE A 142 -8.24 11.52 -5.19
C ILE A 142 -8.34 10.96 -6.61
N ASN A 143 -9.13 9.89 -6.84
CA ASN A 143 -9.37 9.37 -8.17
C ASN A 143 -10.04 10.42 -9.08
N GLY A 144 -10.99 11.20 -8.54
CA GLY A 144 -11.60 12.31 -9.26
C GLY A 144 -10.59 13.39 -9.65
N TYR A 145 -9.65 13.72 -8.77
CA TYR A 145 -8.59 14.69 -9.06
C TYR A 145 -7.61 14.18 -10.11
N VAL A 146 -7.19 12.92 -10.01
CA VAL A 146 -6.33 12.27 -11.01
C VAL A 146 -7.02 12.23 -12.38
N ALA A 147 -8.29 11.80 -12.44
CA ALA A 147 -9.04 11.75 -13.70
C ALA A 147 -9.15 13.14 -14.32
N LYS A 148 -9.56 14.14 -13.54
CA LYS A 148 -9.66 15.54 -13.98
C LYS A 148 -8.34 16.07 -14.53
N ALA A 149 -7.22 15.78 -13.88
CA ALA A 149 -5.89 16.18 -14.34
C ALA A 149 -5.44 15.43 -15.61
N THR A 150 -5.77 14.13 -15.71
CA THR A 150 -5.47 13.29 -16.88
C THR A 150 -6.20 13.79 -18.13
N ASP A 151 -7.44 14.25 -17.97
CA ASP A 151 -8.27 14.78 -19.06
C ASP A 151 -7.88 16.23 -19.46
N GLY A 152 -6.74 16.75 -18.96
CA GLY A 152 -6.28 18.12 -19.22
C GLY A 152 -7.04 19.20 -18.45
N GLY A 153 -7.89 18.81 -17.49
CA GLY A 153 -8.64 19.72 -16.65
C GLY A 153 -7.78 20.38 -15.56
N VAL A 154 -8.16 21.59 -15.16
CA VAL A 154 -7.45 22.37 -14.13
C VAL A 154 -8.09 22.11 -12.76
N LEU A 155 -7.30 21.61 -11.81
CA LEU A 155 -7.71 21.49 -10.41
C LEU A 155 -8.00 22.88 -9.82
N THR A 156 -9.09 22.99 -9.05
CA THR A 156 -9.42 24.26 -8.38
C THR A 156 -8.44 24.54 -7.24
N ALA A 157 -8.44 25.77 -6.72
CA ALA A 157 -7.63 26.12 -5.55
C ALA A 157 -7.95 25.22 -4.34
N ASP A 158 -9.22 24.87 -4.13
CA ASP A 158 -9.64 23.99 -3.04
C ASP A 158 -9.18 22.54 -3.25
N ASP A 159 -9.20 22.06 -4.51
CA ASP A 159 -8.67 20.74 -4.86
C ASP A 159 -7.17 20.66 -4.55
N LEU A 160 -6.41 21.68 -4.98
CA LEU A 160 -4.97 21.78 -4.76
C LEU A 160 -4.64 21.86 -3.26
N ALA A 161 -5.35 22.70 -2.50
CA ALA A 161 -5.16 22.81 -1.05
C ALA A 161 -5.40 21.47 -0.33
N ARG A 162 -6.37 20.66 -0.80
CA ARG A 162 -6.61 19.33 -0.26
C ARG A 162 -5.51 18.33 -0.61
N VAL A 163 -5.04 18.34 -1.86
CA VAL A 163 -3.90 17.52 -2.30
C VAL A 163 -2.66 17.86 -1.49
N ASP A 164 -2.35 19.14 -1.29
CA ASP A 164 -1.19 19.58 -0.51
C ASP A 164 -1.28 19.18 0.97
N ALA A 165 -2.47 19.26 1.57
CA ALA A 165 -2.69 18.82 2.94
C ALA A 165 -2.48 17.29 3.09
N TRP A 166 -2.92 16.50 2.12
CA TRP A 166 -2.67 15.06 2.09
C TRP A 166 -1.20 14.74 1.80
N PHE A 167 -0.59 15.44 0.84
CA PHE A 167 0.80 15.24 0.46
C PHE A 167 1.74 15.54 1.64
N THR A 168 1.46 16.62 2.40
CA THR A 168 2.17 16.91 3.64
C THR A 168 2.13 15.73 4.62
N LYS A 169 0.96 15.10 4.79
CA LYS A 169 0.84 13.91 5.64
C LYS A 169 1.67 12.75 5.11
N VAL A 170 1.66 12.51 3.80
CA VAL A 170 2.48 11.48 3.14
C VAL A 170 3.97 11.72 3.40
N CYS A 171 4.46 12.96 3.26
CA CYS A 171 5.84 13.32 3.56
C CYS A 171 6.20 13.09 5.04
N THR A 172 5.34 13.52 5.97
CA THR A 172 5.59 13.33 7.41
C THR A 172 5.54 11.87 7.85
N GLY A 173 4.71 11.04 7.19
CA GLY A 173 4.56 9.62 7.47
C GLY A 173 5.63 8.74 6.83
N SER A 174 6.28 9.20 5.76
CA SER A 174 7.22 8.39 4.97
C SER A 174 8.37 7.75 5.77
N PRO A 175 8.94 8.38 6.83
CA PRO A 175 9.96 7.72 7.66
C PRO A 175 9.46 6.44 8.35
N GLY A 176 8.15 6.30 8.55
CA GLY A 176 7.54 5.11 9.14
C GLY A 176 7.54 3.87 8.22
N ILE A 177 7.68 4.05 6.91
CA ILE A 177 7.56 2.97 5.92
C ILE A 177 8.60 1.88 6.15
N GLU A 178 9.86 2.25 6.42
CA GLU A 178 10.92 1.27 6.66
C GLU A 178 10.67 0.43 7.91
N ARG A 179 10.10 1.04 8.96
CA ARG A 179 9.71 0.33 10.18
C ARG A 179 8.58 -0.65 9.88
N ASP A 180 7.57 -0.23 9.12
CA ASP A 180 6.44 -1.08 8.78
C ASP A 180 6.88 -2.29 7.92
N LEU A 181 7.74 -2.08 6.92
CA LEU A 181 8.29 -3.15 6.08
C LEU A 181 9.22 -4.08 6.86
N THR A 182 10.04 -3.55 7.77
CA THR A 182 10.86 -4.36 8.68
C THR A 182 9.98 -5.25 9.54
N ARG A 183 8.92 -4.66 10.12
CA ARG A 183 7.95 -5.40 10.93
C ARG A 183 7.20 -6.46 10.13
N ALA A 184 6.84 -6.17 8.89
CA ALA A 184 6.24 -7.16 7.99
C ALA A 184 7.16 -8.37 7.80
N GLY A 185 8.46 -8.15 7.60
CA GLY A 185 9.43 -9.24 7.48
C GLY A 185 9.57 -10.09 8.76
N GLU A 186 9.46 -9.50 9.94
CA GLU A 186 9.40 -10.26 11.19
C GLU A 186 8.12 -11.09 11.29
N LEU A 187 6.99 -10.48 10.96
CA LEU A 187 5.67 -11.11 10.98
C LEU A 187 5.57 -12.29 10.02
N LEU A 188 6.11 -12.16 8.80
CA LEU A 188 6.18 -13.24 7.80
C LEU A 188 6.98 -14.46 8.29
N ARG A 189 7.98 -14.25 9.15
CA ARG A 189 8.73 -15.34 9.81
C ARG A 189 8.02 -15.91 11.04
N GLY A 190 6.80 -15.46 11.34
CA GLY A 190 6.05 -15.89 12.52
C GLY A 190 6.38 -15.14 13.82
N ASN A 191 7.29 -14.14 13.79
CA ASN A 191 7.72 -13.46 14.99
C ASN A 191 6.65 -12.47 15.49
N CYS A 192 6.05 -12.78 16.64
CA CYS A 192 5.23 -11.81 17.37
C CYS A 192 6.11 -10.69 17.95
N ALA A 193 5.61 -9.46 17.95
CA ALA A 193 6.26 -8.36 18.67
C ALA A 193 6.24 -8.78 20.15
N ARG A 194 7.43 -8.78 20.77
CA ARG A 194 7.52 -8.90 22.22
C ARG A 194 7.03 -7.61 22.87
#